data_AF-A0A3P1Y6L0-F1
#
_entry.id   AF-A0A3P1Y6L0-F1
#
_cell.length_a   1.000
_cell.length_b   1.000
_cell.length_c   1.000
_cell.angle_alpha   90.00
_cell.angle_beta   90.00
_cell.angle_gamma   90.00
#
_symmetry.space_group_name_H-M   'P 1'
#
loop_
_entity.id
_entity.type
_entity.pdbx_description
1 polymer ?
#
loop_
_entity_poly.entity_id
_entity_poly.type
_entity_poly.pdbx_seq_one_letter_code
_entity_poly.pdbx_strand_id
1 'polypeptide(L)' 'MPQSSVYALLGLLSFVLALWVARLVVRIQRGELPGGDLWVLYLRILLGFLFAAAIVYGYRSFSP' A
#
# COMPACT_ATOMS: atom_id res chain seq x y z
N MET A 1 -3.34 15.27 -20.80
CA MET A 1 -4.13 14.79 -19.64
C MET A 1 -3.77 15.65 -18.44
N PRO A 2 -4.73 16.07 -17.58
CA PRO A 2 -4.43 16.91 -16.41
C PRO A 2 -3.46 16.20 -15.47
N GLN A 3 -2.43 16.90 -14.97
CA GLN A 3 -1.44 16.27 -14.09
C GLN A 3 -2.06 15.74 -12.79
N SER A 4 -3.13 16.37 -12.30
CA SER A 4 -3.92 15.91 -11.15
C SER A 4 -4.48 14.50 -11.33
N SER A 5 -4.96 14.14 -12.53
CA SER A 5 -5.49 12.80 -12.84
C SER A 5 -4.40 11.73 -12.78
N VAL A 6 -3.16 12.08 -13.11
CA VAL A 6 -2.01 11.14 -13.04
C VAL A 6 -1.65 10.86 -11.57
N TYR A 7 -1.62 11.89 -10.72
CA TYR A 7 -1.38 11.72 -9.28
C TYR A 7 -2.50 10.96 -8.60
N ALA A 8 -3.77 11.18 -9.00
CA ALA A 8 -4.90 10.41 -8.51
C ALA A 8 -4.75 8.93 -8.85
N LEU A 9 -4.38 8.60 -10.09
CA LEU A 9 -4.18 7.23 -10.53
C LEU A 9 -3.03 6.56 -9.76
N LEU A 10 -1.91 7.25 -9.58
CA LEU A 10 -0.76 6.77 -8.80
C LEU A 10 -1.10 6.54 -7.32
N GLY A 11 -1.85 7.45 -6.70
CA GLY A 11 -2.30 7.30 -5.32
C GLY A 11 -3.24 6.09 -5.16
N LEU A 12 -4.17 5.92 -6.10
CA LEU A 12 -5.11 4.79 -6.09
C LEU A 12 -4.38 3.46 -6.33
N LEU A 13 -3.41 3.43 -7.25
CA LEU A 13 -2.58 2.24 -7.51
C LEU A 13 -1.73 1.87 -6.29
N SER A 14 -1.14 2.87 -5.62
CA SER A 14 -0.39 2.69 -4.37
C SER A 14 -1.27 2.15 -3.25
N PHE A 15 -2.51 2.64 -3.14
CA PHE A 15 -3.48 2.16 -2.16
C PHE A 15 -3.92 0.72 -2.42
N VAL A 16 -4.16 0.35 -3.68
CA VAL A 16 -4.49 -1.03 -4.07
C VAL A 16 -3.33 -1.98 -3.77
N LEU A 17 -2.10 -1.57 -4.05
CA LEU A 17 -0.90 -2.33 -3.68
C LEU A 17 -0.79 -2.50 -2.15
N ALA A 18 -1.11 -1.46 -1.37
CA ALA A 18 -1.13 -1.55 0.09
C ALA A 18 -2.15 -2.61 0.55
N LEU A 19 -3.38 -2.57 0.04
CA LEU A 19 -4.41 -3.57 0.34
C LEU A 19 -3.97 -5.00 0.00
N TRP A 20 -3.26 -5.17 -1.13
CA TRP A 20 -2.70 -6.46 -1.52
C TRP A 20 -1.64 -6.97 -0.53
N VAL A 21 -0.71 -6.12 -0.13
CA VAL A 21 0.31 -6.45 0.88
C VAL A 21 -0.37 -6.78 2.22
N ALA A 22 -1.37 -6.02 2.63
CA ALA A 22 -2.12 -6.29 3.87
C ALA A 22 -2.81 -7.65 3.83
N ARG A 23 -3.44 -8.01 2.70
CA ARG A 23 -4.05 -9.33 2.53
C ARG A 23 -3.00 -10.43 2.64
N LEU A 24 -1.81 -10.22 2.08
CA LEU A 24 -0.70 -11.17 2.17
C LEU A 24 -0.23 -11.35 3.62
N VAL A 25 -0.11 -10.27 4.39
CA VAL A 25 0.16 -10.33 5.84
C VAL A 25 -0.89 -11.16 6.58
N VAL A 26 -2.17 -10.88 6.33
CA VAL A 26 -3.26 -11.59 7.02
C VAL A 26 -3.28 -13.08 6.66
N ARG A 27 -2.97 -13.45 5.41
CA ARG A 27 -2.85 -14.84 4.99
C ARG A 27 -1.67 -15.56 5.65
N ILE A 28 -0.53 -14.88 5.80
CA ILE A 28 0.62 -15.40 6.55
C ILE A 28 0.25 -15.59 8.03
N GLN A 29 -0.38 -14.59 8.66
CA GLN A 29 -0.83 -14.69 10.05
C GLN A 29 -1.87 -15.79 10.28
N ARG A 30 -2.73 -16.07 9.28
CA ARG A 30 -3.69 -17.18 9.32
C ARG A 30 -3.04 -18.56 9.16
N GLY A 31 -1.74 -18.63 8.88
CA GLY A 31 -1.03 -19.89 8.64
C GLY A 31 -1.30 -20.51 7.26
N GLU A 32 -1.96 -19.79 6.35
CA GLU A 32 -2.21 -20.25 4.97
C GLU A 32 -0.94 -20.17 4.09
N LEU A 33 0.04 -19.35 4.50
CA LEU A 33 1.30 -19.14 3.79
C LEU A 33 2.48 -19.30 4.77
N PRO A 34 3.55 -20.02 4.39
CA PRO A 34 4.75 -20.13 5.22
C PRO A 34 5.45 -18.77 5.29
N GLY A 35 5.30 -18.08 6.42
CA GLY A 35 5.99 -16.83 6.71
C GLY A 35 6.19 -16.69 8.21
N GLY A 36 7.44 -16.61 8.65
CA GLY A 36 7.76 -16.40 10.07
C GLY A 36 7.37 -15.00 10.55
N ASP A 37 7.40 -14.80 11.87
CA ASP A 37 7.07 -13.53 12.53
C ASP A 37 7.87 -12.33 11.99
N LEU A 38 9.14 -12.57 11.63
CA LEU A 38 10.01 -11.59 10.99
C LEU A 38 9.47 -11.13 9.62
N TRP A 39 8.80 -12.03 8.88
CA TRP A 39 8.25 -11.70 7.57
C TRP A 39 7.02 -10.80 7.70
N VAL A 40 6.16 -11.09 8.69
CA VAL A 40 5.00 -10.27 9.06
C VAL A 40 5.44 -8.86 9.46
N LEU A 41 6.50 -8.73 10.26
CA LEU A 41 7.05 -7.44 10.67
C LEU A 41 7.49 -6.61 9.46
N TYR A 42 8.24 -7.22 8.53
CA TYR A 42 8.73 -6.54 7.34
C TYR A 42 7.60 -6.08 6.42
N LEU A 43 6.61 -6.97 6.16
CA LEU A 43 5.44 -6.60 5.36
C LEU A 43 4.61 -5.50 6.03
N ARG A 44 4.53 -5.46 7.37
CA ARG A 44 3.80 -4.42 8.10
C ARG A 44 4.49 -3.05 7.97
N ILE A 45 5.81 -3.01 7.99
CA ILE A 45 6.58 -1.78 7.73
C ILE A 45 6.39 -1.33 6.27
N LEU A 46 6.50 -2.25 5.32
CA LEU A 46 6.27 -1.98 3.90
C LEU A 46 4.85 -1.49 3.63
N LEU A 47 3.86 -2.07 4.33
CA LEU A 47 2.46 -1.66 4.27
C LEU A 47 2.30 -0.20 4.70
N GLY A 48 2.87 0.18 5.84
CA GLY A 48 2.84 1.56 6.34
C GLY A 48 3.47 2.53 5.34
N PHE A 49 4.58 2.15 4.73
CA PHE A 49 5.25 2.95 3.69
C PHE A 49 4.38 3.12 2.44
N LEU A 50 3.80 2.04 1.89
CA LEU A 50 2.89 2.11 0.74
C LEU A 50 1.65 2.95 1.04
N PHE A 51 1.13 2.84 2.26
CA PHE A 51 -0.02 3.61 2.70
C PHE A 51 0.30 5.10 2.81
N ALA A 52 1.45 5.46 3.37
CA ALA A 52 1.93 6.84 3.43
C ALA A 52 2.13 7.41 2.01
N ALA A 53 2.72 6.65 1.09
CA ALA A 53 2.87 7.05 -0.30
C ALA A 53 1.51 7.30 -0.96
N ALA A 54 0.53 6.41 -0.75
CA ALA A 54 -0.83 6.59 -1.26
C ALA A 54 -1.48 7.89 -0.76
N ILE A 55 -1.30 8.24 0.52
CA ILE A 55 -1.80 9.50 1.09
C ILE A 55 -1.13 10.70 0.43
N VAL A 56 0.20 10.69 0.24
CA VAL A 56 0.95 11.80 -0.36
C VAL A 56 0.54 12.01 -1.82
N TYR A 57 0.46 10.94 -2.62
CA TYR A 57 0.02 11.04 -4.02
C TYR A 57 -1.46 11.43 -4.14
N GLY A 58 -2.30 10.92 -3.23
CA GLY A 58 -3.70 11.34 -3.12
C GLY A 58 -3.82 12.83 -2.84
N TYR A 59 -3.09 13.35 -1.84
CA TYR A 59 -3.10 14.78 -1.51
C TYR A 59 -2.61 15.65 -2.68
N ARG A 60 -1.54 15.23 -3.36
CA ARG A 60 -1.04 15.88 -4.60
C ARG A 60 -2.05 15.87 -5.75
N SER A 61 -3.02 14.96 -5.75
CA SER A 61 -4.07 14.96 -6.78
C SER A 61 -5.14 16.03 -6.56
N PHE A 62 -5.36 16.43 -5.31
CA PHE A 62 -6.34 17.46 -4.92
C PHE A 62 -5.73 18.86 -4.82
N SER A 63 -4.41 18.94 -4.63
CA SER A 63 -3.66 20.19 -4.57
C SER A 63 -2.95 20.41 -5.91
N PRO A 64 -3.47 21.29 -6.79
CA PRO A 64 -2.88 21.58 -8.10
C PRO A 64 -1.50 22.24 -8.01
#